data_AF-A0A919FST6-F1
#
_entry.id   AF-A0A919FST6-F1
#
_cell.length_a   1.000
_cell.length_b   1.000
_cell.length_c   1.000
_cell.angle_alpha   90.00
_cell.angle_beta   90.00
_cell.angle_gamma   90.00
#
_symmetry.space_group_name_H-M   'P 1'
#
loop_
_entity.id
_entity.type
_entity.pdbx_description
1 polymer ?
#
loop_
_entity_poly.entity_id
_entity_poly.type
_entity_poly.pdbx_seq_one_letter_code
_entity_poly.pdbx_strand_id
1 'polypeptide(L)'
;MSRPARNRAELVVAGAIGGAAIVWVVVVFGTVLLTGTGTGDFWDPLRALGRALTTGSTWIATVGGAVVGGVVGAVVRGPRNKQK
;
A
#
# COMPACT_ATOMS: atom_id res chain seq x y z
N MET A 1 -30.10 4.70 9.69
CA MET A 1 -29.14 5.73 10.11
C MET A 1 -27.79 5.10 10.41
N SER A 2 -26.84 5.10 9.46
CA SER A 2 -25.47 4.63 9.72
C SER A 2 -24.73 5.67 10.57
N ARG A 3 -24.21 5.24 11.73
CA ARG A 3 -23.52 6.12 12.67
C ARG A 3 -22.27 6.73 12.00
N PRO A 4 -22.02 8.05 12.14
CA PRO A 4 -20.87 8.74 11.51
C PRO A 4 -19.52 8.12 11.87
N ALA A 5 -19.41 7.44 13.03
CA ALA A 5 -18.23 6.68 13.41
C ALA A 5 -17.96 5.46 12.50
N ARG A 6 -19.00 4.78 12.00
CA ARG A 6 -18.87 3.63 11.10
C ARG A 6 -18.25 4.05 9.76
N ASN A 7 -18.70 5.19 9.22
CA ASN A 7 -18.18 5.75 7.97
C ASN A 7 -16.73 6.26 8.10
N ARG A 8 -16.29 6.64 9.31
CA ARG A 8 -14.88 7.02 9.56
C ARG A 8 -13.99 5.79 9.61
N ALA A 9 -14.38 4.78 10.38
CA ALA A 9 -13.64 3.52 10.45
C ALA A 9 -13.48 2.89 9.05
N GLU A 10 -14.55 2.90 8.25
CA GLU A 10 -14.53 2.40 6.88
C GLU A 10 -13.52 3.14 5.98
N LEU A 11 -13.42 4.48 6.09
CA LEU A 11 -12.45 5.26 5.32
C LEU A 11 -11.00 5.07 5.79
N VAL A 12 -10.79 4.90 7.09
CA VAL A 12 -9.45 4.59 7.63
C VAL A 12 -9.00 3.22 7.14
N VAL A 13 -9.90 2.23 7.18
CA VAL A 13 -9.64 0.88 6.67
C VAL A 13 -9.40 0.91 5.16
N ALA A 14 -10.24 1.59 4.40
CA ALA A 14 -10.07 1.73 2.95
C ALA A 14 -8.75 2.45 2.60
N GLY A 15 -8.42 3.51 3.32
CA GLY A 15 -7.16 4.23 3.18
C GLY A 15 -5.97 3.33 3.48
N ALA A 16 -6.01 2.56 4.58
CA ALA A 16 -4.94 1.64 4.95
C ALA A 16 -4.75 0.53 3.91
N ILE A 17 -5.84 -0.08 3.43
CA ILE A 17 -5.77 -1.10 2.38
C ILE A 17 -5.22 -0.49 1.08
N GLY A 18 -5.70 0.69 0.69
CA GLY A 18 -5.24 1.38 -0.52
C GLY A 18 -3.75 1.75 -0.46
N GLY A 19 -3.28 2.29 0.67
CA GLY A 19 -1.88 2.63 0.89
C GLY A 19 -0.98 1.39 0.89
N ALA A 20 -1.42 0.30 1.54
CA ALA A 20 -0.72 -0.98 1.50
C ALA A 20 -0.59 -1.51 0.07
N ALA A 21 -1.69 -1.50 -0.69
CA ALA A 21 -1.72 -2.00 -2.06
C ALA A 21 -0.78 -1.21 -2.98
N ILE A 22 -0.79 0.13 -2.91
CA ILE A 22 0.08 0.98 -3.73
C ILE A 22 1.55 0.68 -3.42
N VAL A 23 1.94 0.67 -2.14
CA VAL A 23 3.33 0.43 -1.76
C VAL A 23 3.76 -0.99 -2.14
N TRP A 24 2.90 -1.98 -1.94
CA TRP A 24 3.18 -3.35 -2.35
C TRP A 24 3.44 -3.45 -3.86
N VAL A 25 2.57 -2.84 -4.69
CA VAL A 25 2.76 -2.81 -6.14
C VAL A 25 4.08 -2.13 -6.50
N VAL A 26 4.37 -0.96 -5.94
CA VAL A 26 5.61 -0.21 -6.23
C VAL A 26 6.86 -0.99 -5.83
N VAL A 27 6.86 -1.63 -4.65
CA VAL A 27 8.01 -2.40 -4.17
C VAL A 27 8.20 -3.66 -5.00
N VAL A 28 7.14 -4.43 -5.26
CA VAL A 28 7.24 -5.66 -6.06
C VAL A 28 7.64 -5.32 -7.49
N PHE A 29 6.99 -4.35 -8.11
CA PHE A 29 7.31 -3.90 -9.46
C PHE A 29 8.74 -3.35 -9.56
N GLY A 30 9.13 -2.46 -8.63
CA GLY A 30 10.49 -1.93 -8.57
C GLY A 30 11.53 -3.02 -8.35
N THR A 31 11.25 -4.01 -7.50
CA THR A 31 12.14 -5.16 -7.29
C THR A 31 12.27 -5.98 -8.56
N VAL A 32 11.17 -6.33 -9.22
CA VAL A 32 11.20 -7.10 -10.47
C VAL A 32 11.88 -6.30 -11.59
N LEU A 33 11.63 -5.00 -11.71
CA LEU A 33 12.29 -4.15 -12.70
C LEU A 33 13.79 -4.00 -12.45
N LEU A 34 14.21 -3.78 -11.21
CA LEU A 34 15.62 -3.48 -10.88
C LEU A 34 16.45 -4.76 -10.70
N THR A 35 15.84 -5.86 -10.28
CA THR A 35 16.53 -7.12 -9.98
C THR A 35 16.17 -8.26 -10.94
N GLY A 36 15.04 -8.21 -11.64
CA GLY A 36 14.77 -9.09 -12.79
C GLY A 36 15.56 -8.70 -14.04
N THR A 37 16.07 -7.46 -14.10
CA THR A 37 17.19 -7.09 -14.99
C THR A 37 18.57 -7.27 -14.32
N GLY A 38 18.60 -7.56 -13.03
CA GLY A 38 19.81 -7.58 -12.18
C GLY A 38 20.26 -8.98 -11.70
N THR A 39 19.52 -10.05 -12.02
CA THR A 39 19.95 -11.45 -11.88
C THR A 39 21.00 -11.85 -12.90
N GLY A 40 21.27 -10.99 -13.89
CA GLY A 40 22.02 -11.32 -15.09
C GLY A 40 21.17 -12.02 -16.16
N ASP A 41 19.91 -12.34 -15.86
CA ASP A 41 19.04 -13.11 -16.75
C ASP A 41 17.64 -12.48 -16.85
N PHE A 42 17.44 -11.72 -17.93
CA PHE A 42 16.20 -10.99 -18.25
C PHE A 42 14.99 -11.91 -18.44
N TRP A 43 15.24 -13.21 -18.61
CA TRP A 43 14.22 -14.22 -18.91
C TRP A 43 13.60 -14.88 -17.67
N ASP A 44 14.01 -14.52 -16.44
CA ASP A 44 13.45 -15.12 -15.21
C ASP A 44 12.81 -14.11 -14.22
N PRO A 45 11.78 -13.36 -14.66
CA PRO A 45 11.03 -12.44 -13.80
C PRO A 45 10.25 -13.18 -12.69
N LEU A 46 9.94 -14.47 -12.87
CA LEU A 46 9.23 -15.28 -11.88
C LEU A 46 10.09 -15.51 -10.63
N ARG A 47 11.40 -15.72 -10.79
CA ARG A 47 12.31 -15.85 -9.64
C ARG A 47 12.48 -14.53 -8.88
N ALA A 48 12.55 -13.41 -9.59
CA ALA A 48 12.61 -12.07 -8.98
C ALA A 48 11.32 -11.77 -8.19
N LEU A 49 10.16 -12.14 -8.74
CA LEU A 49 8.87 -12.04 -8.05
C LEU A 49 8.83 -12.92 -6.80
N GLY A 50 9.25 -14.19 -6.90
CA GLY A 50 9.30 -15.09 -5.75
C GLY A 50 10.16 -14.55 -4.60
N ARG A 51 11.31 -13.94 -4.91
CA ARG A 51 12.15 -13.26 -3.92
C ARG A 51 11.46 -12.02 -3.33
N ALA A 52 10.86 -11.17 -4.16
CA ALA A 52 10.15 -9.98 -3.69
C ALA A 52 9.02 -10.34 -2.71
N LEU A 53 8.28 -11.41 -2.97
CA LEU A 53 7.17 -11.87 -2.12
C LEU A 53 7.62 -12.53 -0.81
N THR A 54 8.82 -13.10 -0.77
CA THR A 54 9.37 -13.79 0.42
C THR A 54 10.27 -12.92 1.27
N THR A 55 10.65 -11.73 0.78
CA THR A 55 11.54 -10.82 1.51
C THR A 55 10.75 -10.03 2.57
N GLY A 56 11.22 -10.06 3.81
CA GLY A 56 10.58 -9.36 4.93
C GLY A 56 10.45 -7.84 4.73
N SER A 57 11.41 -7.20 4.04
CA SER A 57 11.36 -5.76 3.75
C SER A 57 10.17 -5.35 2.89
N THR A 58 9.70 -6.20 1.97
CA THR A 58 8.49 -5.95 1.16
C THR A 58 7.26 -5.83 2.05
N TRP A 59 7.15 -6.71 3.04
CA TRP A 59 6.03 -6.71 3.97
C TRP A 59 6.11 -5.56 4.98
N ILE A 60 7.31 -5.20 5.45
CA ILE A 60 7.53 -4.02 6.29
C ILE A 60 7.11 -2.75 5.53
N ALA A 61 7.53 -2.60 4.27
CA ALA A 61 7.15 -1.47 3.43
C ALA A 61 5.63 -1.43 3.21
N THR A 62 5.00 -2.59 2.95
CA THR A 62 3.54 -2.71 2.77
C THR A 62 2.79 -2.28 4.03
N VAL A 63 3.24 -2.69 5.21
CA VAL A 63 2.69 -2.24 6.50
C VAL A 63 2.87 -0.74 6.68
N GLY A 64 4.04 -0.19 6.32
CA GLY A 64 4.27 1.26 6.31
C GLY A 64 3.29 2.00 5.41
N GLY A 65 3.04 1.48 4.20
CA GLY A 65 2.02 1.98 3.28
C GLY A 65 0.62 1.94 3.87
N ALA A 66 0.29 0.88 4.62
CA ALA A 66 -0.98 0.76 5.32
C ALA A 66 -1.16 1.85 6.39
N VAL A 67 -0.12 2.12 7.18
CA VAL A 67 -0.16 3.16 8.20
C VAL A 67 -0.37 4.54 7.55
N VAL A 68 0.42 4.87 6.53
CA VAL A 68 0.30 6.16 5.81
C VAL A 68 -1.09 6.30 5.18
N GLY A 69 -1.57 5.26 4.50
CA GLY A 69 -2.90 5.26 3.89
C GLY A 69 -4.03 5.41 4.92
N GLY A 70 -3.90 4.75 6.07
CA GLY A 70 -4.86 4.88 7.18
C GLY A 70 -4.89 6.28 7.77
N VAL A 71 -3.72 6.92 7.94
CA VAL A 71 -3.61 8.32 8.37
C VAL A 71 -4.28 9.25 7.37
N VAL A 72 -4.01 9.09 6.08
CA VAL A 72 -4.66 9.89 5.02
C VAL A 72 -6.18 9.69 5.05
N GLY A 73 -6.65 8.44 5.14
CA GLY A 73 -8.08 8.12 5.26
C GLY A 73 -8.75 8.75 6.49
N ALA A 74 -8.02 8.87 7.60
CA ALA A 74 -8.49 9.55 8.81
C ALA A 74 -8.57 11.08 8.62
N VAL A 75 -7.60 11.68 7.93
CA VAL A 75 -7.45 13.14 7.77
C VAL A 75 -8.37 13.71 6.69
N VAL A 76 -8.56 13.02 5.57
CA VAL A 76 -9.34 13.52 4.40
C VAL A 76 -10.81 13.87 4.73
N ARG A 77 -11.35 13.42 5.87
CA ARG A 77 -12.72 13.75 6.32
C ARG A 77 -12.81 14.82 7.43
N GLY A 78 -11.70 15.37 7.91
CA GLY A 78 -11.71 16.50 8.84
C GLY A 78 -11.51 17.86 8.14
N PRO A 79 -12.20 18.94 8.54
CA PRO A 79 -13.61 19.11 8.85
C PRO A 79 -14.39 19.56 7.59
N ARG A 80 -15.28 18.72 7.08
CA ARG A 80 -16.33 19.15 6.13
C ARG A 80 -17.46 19.87 6.87
N ASN A 81 -17.11 20.82 7.73
CA ASN A 81 -18.06 21.66 8.46
C ASN A 81 -17.57 23.11 8.31
N LYS A 82 -18.36 23.90 7.56
CA LYS A 82 -18.27 25.37 7.30
C LYS A 82 -18.22 25.78 5.82
N GLN A 83 -18.94 25.13 4.91
CA GLN A 83 -19.39 25.86 3.71
C GLN A 83 -20.85 25.50 3.37
N LYS A 84 -21.72 26.41 3.81
CA LYS A 84 -23.12 26.67 3.45
C LYS A 84 -24.17 25.66 3.90
#